data_AF-A0A0A8HN09-F1
#
_entry.id   AF-A0A0A8HN09-F1
#
_cell.length_a   1.000
_cell.length_b   1.000
_cell.length_c   1.000
_cell.angle_alpha   90.00
_cell.angle_beta   90.00
_cell.angle_gamma   90.00
#
_symmetry.space_group_name_H-M   'P 1'
#
loop_
_entity.id
_entity.type
_entity.pdbx_description
1 polymer ?
#
loop_
_entity_poly.entity_id
_entity_poly.type
_entity_poly.pdbx_seq_one_letter_code
_entity_poly.pdbx_strand_id
1 'polypeptide(L)'
;MEKSRFIRGAVSAVLIGILFFIINMIQNHSDLGNILLRSLLFTIIFYVLYIILFSILNSDERKRQYGPPLIICLIIGLLIGNMIQLPLLGFALGLLLALLIGYFIGWFKRRY
;
A
#
# COMPACT_ATOMS: atom_id res chain seq x y z
N MET A 1 -5.77 20.55 -9.51
CA MET A 1 -4.75 19.47 -9.34
C MET A 1 -5.04 18.52 -8.18
N GLU A 2 -5.77 18.92 -7.13
CA GLU A 2 -6.03 18.09 -5.94
C GLU A 2 -7.05 16.96 -6.17
N LYS A 3 -8.22 17.22 -6.77
CA LYS A 3 -9.25 16.20 -7.04
C LYS A 3 -8.71 14.96 -7.78
N SER A 4 -7.81 15.16 -8.76
CA SER A 4 -7.19 14.04 -9.50
C SER A 4 -6.30 13.14 -8.64
N ARG A 5 -5.73 13.66 -7.54
CA ARG A 5 -4.92 12.88 -6.59
C ARG A 5 -5.80 12.00 -5.72
N PHE A 6 -6.91 12.55 -5.20
CA PHE A 6 -7.90 11.78 -4.44
C PHE A 6 -8.47 10.63 -5.28
N ILE A 7 -8.82 10.89 -6.55
CA ILE A 7 -9.36 9.86 -7.45
C ILE A 7 -8.32 8.76 -7.71
N ARG A 8 -7.07 9.12 -8.04
CA ARG A 8 -6.02 8.12 -8.29
C ARG A 8 -5.70 7.28 -7.05
N GLY A 9 -5.68 7.91 -5.87
CA GLY A 9 -5.52 7.22 -4.60
C GLY A 9 -6.68 6.31 -4.27
N ALA A 10 -7.91 6.72 -4.58
CA ALA A 10 -9.10 5.91 -4.36
C ALA A 10 -9.06 4.68 -5.27
N VAL A 11 -8.69 4.86 -6.54
CA VAL A 11 -8.53 3.76 -7.50
C VAL A 11 -7.44 2.77 -7.05
N SER A 12 -6.27 3.25 -6.63
CA SER A 12 -5.20 2.36 -6.17
C SER A 12 -5.55 1.65 -4.86
N ALA A 13 -6.18 2.34 -3.91
CA ALA A 13 -6.63 1.74 -2.66
C ALA A 13 -7.70 0.67 -2.91
N VAL A 14 -8.69 0.96 -3.75
CA VAL A 14 -9.74 -0.01 -4.13
C VAL A 14 -9.13 -1.21 -4.83
N LEU A 15 -8.19 -1.03 -5.76
CA LEU A 15 -7.49 -2.14 -6.44
C LEU A 15 -6.76 -3.05 -5.46
N ILE A 16 -6.01 -2.46 -4.51
CA ILE A 16 -5.26 -3.23 -3.52
C ILE A 16 -6.19 -3.88 -2.51
N GLY A 17 -7.28 -3.20 -2.13
CA GLY A 17 -8.36 -3.74 -1.32
C GLY A 17 -9.02 -4.97 -1.92
N ILE A 18 -9.34 -4.92 -3.22
CA ILE A 18 -9.88 -6.04 -3.97
C ILE A 18 -8.87 -7.19 -4.06
N LEU A 19 -7.60 -6.89 -4.34
CA LEU A 19 -6.53 -7.90 -4.32
C LEU A 19 -6.42 -8.59 -2.96
N PHE A 20 -6.44 -7.81 -1.87
CA PHE A 20 -6.38 -8.35 -0.52
C PHE A 20 -7.59 -9.24 -0.19
N PHE A 21 -8.78 -8.82 -0.63
CA PHE A 21 -10.01 -9.60 -0.49
C PHE A 21 -9.92 -10.93 -1.22
N ILE A 22 -9.50 -10.93 -2.48
CA ILE A 22 -9.35 -12.15 -3.29
C ILE A 22 -8.34 -13.10 -2.65
N ILE A 23 -7.16 -12.60 -2.23
CA ILE A 23 -6.14 -13.45 -1.61
C ILE A 23 -6.64 -14.04 -0.29
N ASN A 24 -7.34 -13.26 0.54
CA ASN A 24 -7.91 -13.77 1.79
C ASN A 24 -9.04 -14.77 1.57
N MET A 25 -9.86 -14.58 0.53
CA MET A 25 -10.94 -15.52 0.17
C MET A 25 -10.38 -16.87 -0.30
N ILE A 26 -9.29 -16.86 -1.06
CA ILE A 26 -8.61 -18.10 -1.50
C ILE A 26 -8.01 -18.86 -0.31
N GLN A 27 -7.49 -18.15 0.69
CA GLN A 27 -6.80 -18.76 1.83
C GLN A 27 -7.73 -19.19 2.97
N ASN A 28 -8.84 -18.48 3.19
CA ASN A 28 -9.77 -18.74 4.29
C ASN A 28 -11.15 -19.11 3.73
N HIS A 29 -11.48 -20.40 3.76
CA HIS A 29 -12.78 -20.90 3.27
C HIS A 29 -13.96 -20.64 4.22
N SER A 30 -13.71 -20.23 5.48
CA SER A 30 -14.69 -20.46 6.56
C SER A 30 -15.47 -19.23 7.06
N ASP A 31 -15.17 -17.99 6.63
CA ASP A 31 -16.00 -16.85 7.07
C ASP A 31 -15.89 -15.62 6.13
N LEU A 32 -16.78 -15.58 5.13
CA LEU A 32 -16.88 -14.50 4.14
C LEU A 32 -17.11 -13.12 4.79
N GLY A 33 -17.87 -13.05 5.88
CA GLY A 33 -18.21 -11.79 6.55
C GLY A 33 -16.98 -11.15 7.20
N ASN A 34 -16.18 -11.97 7.89
CA ASN A 34 -14.94 -11.53 8.53
C ASN A 34 -13.89 -11.09 7.49
N ILE A 35 -13.80 -11.80 6.36
CA ILE A 35 -12.87 -11.47 5.26
C ILE A 35 -13.24 -10.12 4.60
N LEU A 36 -14.54 -9.88 4.36
CA LEU A 36 -15.04 -8.61 3.83
C LEU A 36 -14.67 -7.44 4.74
N LEU A 37 -14.91 -7.58 6.05
CA LEU A 37 -14.65 -6.53 7.04
C LEU A 37 -13.15 -6.18 7.12
N ARG A 38 -12.30 -7.20 7.17
CA ARG A 38 -10.83 -7.01 7.16
C ARG A 38 -10.36 -6.32 5.88
N SER A 39 -10.92 -6.70 4.74
CA SER A 39 -10.52 -6.14 3.44
C SER A 39 -11.00 -4.70 3.27
N LEU A 40 -12.19 -4.37 3.77
CA LEU A 40 -12.72 -3.02 3.77
C LEU A 40 -11.86 -2.10 4.67
N LEU A 41 -11.55 -2.54 5.88
CA LEU A 41 -10.64 -1.83 6.80
C LEU A 41 -9.26 -1.62 6.16
N PHE A 42 -8.73 -2.65 5.53
CA PHE A 42 -7.45 -2.59 4.85
C PHE A 42 -7.45 -1.54 3.72
N THR A 43 -8.50 -1.53 2.90
CA THR A 43 -8.70 -0.57 1.81
C THR A 43 -8.71 0.87 2.33
N ILE A 44 -9.45 1.12 3.41
CA ILE A 44 -9.55 2.44 4.02
C ILE A 44 -8.20 2.90 4.58
N ILE A 45 -7.50 2.03 5.32
CA ILE A 45 -6.17 2.31 5.88
C ILE A 45 -5.18 2.62 4.75
N PHE A 46 -5.18 1.83 3.68
CA PHE A 46 -4.34 2.06 2.51
C PHE A 46 -4.64 3.40 1.85
N TYR A 47 -5.91 3.74 1.65
CA TYR A 47 -6.34 5.01 1.06
C TYR A 47 -5.86 6.20 1.87
N VAL A 48 -6.05 6.16 3.19
CA VAL A 48 -5.60 7.21 4.11
C VAL A 48 -4.08 7.35 4.05
N LEU A 49 -3.34 6.24 4.09
CA LEU A 49 -1.88 6.26 3.97
C LEU A 49 -1.41 6.81 2.63
N TYR A 50 -2.04 6.42 1.54
CA TYR A 50 -1.74 6.93 0.20
C TYR A 50 -1.91 8.45 0.15
N ILE A 51 -3.01 8.98 0.70
CA ILE A 51 -3.26 10.42 0.73
C ILE A 51 -2.24 11.14 1.61
N ILE A 52 -1.94 10.63 2.80
CA ILE A 52 -0.96 11.24 3.70
C ILE A 52 0.42 11.29 3.02
N LEU A 53 0.87 10.19 2.42
CA LEU A 53 2.15 10.13 1.71
C LEU A 53 2.18 11.11 0.52
N PHE A 54 1.17 11.10 -0.35
CA PHE A 54 1.13 11.98 -1.51
C PHE A 54 0.84 13.45 -1.16
N SER A 55 0.29 13.73 0.02
CA SER A 55 0.12 15.07 0.56
C SER A 55 1.44 15.62 1.10
N ILE A 56 2.22 14.80 1.82
CA ILE A 56 3.58 15.16 2.29
C ILE A 56 4.54 15.34 1.10
N LEU A 57 4.35 14.57 0.03
CA LEU A 57 5.16 14.65 -1.19
C LEU A 57 4.70 15.80 -2.10
N ASN A 58 5.15 17.01 -1.78
CA ASN A 58 4.74 18.21 -2.48
C ASN A 58 5.33 18.34 -3.91
N SER A 59 6.47 17.68 -4.22
CA SER A 59 7.11 17.72 -5.55
C SER A 59 6.84 16.48 -6.39
N ASP A 60 6.71 16.66 -7.71
CA ASP A 60 6.51 15.55 -8.66
C ASP A 60 7.70 14.59 -8.70
N GLU A 61 8.91 15.07 -8.38
CA GLU A 61 10.08 14.22 -8.23
C GLU A 61 9.92 13.22 -7.08
N ARG A 62 9.46 13.68 -5.91
CA ARG A 62 9.28 12.76 -4.78
C ARG A 62 8.18 11.74 -5.09
N LYS A 63 7.12 12.13 -5.81
CA LYS A 63 6.06 11.18 -6.19
C LYS A 63 6.58 10.04 -7.06
N ARG A 64 7.47 10.34 -8.01
CA ARG A 64 8.15 9.31 -8.82
C ARG A 64 9.10 8.46 -7.98
N GLN A 65 9.73 9.06 -6.97
CA GLN A 65 10.70 8.40 -6.11
C GLN A 65 10.05 7.41 -5.14
N TYR A 66 8.93 7.78 -4.50
CA TYR A 66 8.28 6.94 -3.48
C TYR A 66 7.08 6.15 -4.01
N GLY A 67 6.43 6.58 -5.10
CA GLY A 67 5.19 5.98 -5.60
C GLY A 67 5.36 4.50 -6.03
N PRO A 68 6.25 4.17 -6.98
CA PRO A 68 6.45 2.79 -7.41
C PRO A 68 6.93 1.85 -6.28
N PRO A 69 7.93 2.23 -5.45
CA PRO A 69 8.33 1.40 -4.31
C PRO A 69 7.19 1.14 -3.32
N LEU A 70 6.32 2.11 -3.08
CA LEU A 70 5.17 1.92 -2.19
C LEU A 70 4.24 0.82 -2.67
N ILE A 71 3.84 0.87 -3.94
CA ILE A 71 2.91 -0.10 -4.51
C ILE A 71 3.54 -1.50 -4.46
N ILE A 72 4.79 -1.62 -4.90
CA ILE A 72 5.49 -2.90 -5.00
C ILE A 72 5.69 -3.51 -3.61
N CYS A 73 6.26 -2.77 -2.65
CA CYS A 73 6.54 -3.31 -1.33
C CYS A 73 5.28 -3.60 -0.52
N LEU A 74 4.18 -2.86 -0.74
CA LEU A 74 2.92 -3.16 -0.08
C LEU A 74 2.26 -4.43 -0.63
N ILE A 75 2.32 -4.68 -1.94
CA ILE A 75 1.85 -5.92 -2.54
C ILE A 75 2.68 -7.11 -2.03
N ILE A 76 4.01 -6.99 -2.04
CA ILE A 76 4.92 -8.05 -1.58
C ILE A 76 4.76 -8.28 -0.08
N GLY A 77 4.72 -7.22 0.72
CA GLY A 77 4.54 -7.29 2.17
C GLY A 77 3.21 -7.95 2.54
N LEU A 78 2.14 -7.65 1.81
CA LEU A 78 0.85 -8.33 1.96
C LEU A 78 0.91 -9.81 1.60
N LEU A 79 1.52 -10.16 0.47
CA LEU A 79 1.67 -11.56 0.05
C LEU A 79 2.41 -12.37 1.13
N ILE A 80 3.56 -11.85 1.58
CA ILE A 80 4.36 -12.47 2.65
C ILE A 80 3.54 -12.53 3.94
N GLY A 81 2.91 -11.43 4.35
CA GLY A 81 2.08 -11.35 5.54
C GLY A 81 0.95 -12.38 5.55
N ASN A 82 0.32 -12.63 4.40
CA ASN A 82 -0.71 -13.65 4.30
C ASN A 82 -0.15 -15.07 4.41
N MET A 83 1.04 -15.34 3.87
CA MET A 83 1.70 -16.66 4.02
C MET A 83 1.98 -17.02 5.49
N ILE A 84 2.30 -16.02 6.32
CA ILE A 84 2.52 -16.18 7.78
C ILE A 84 1.24 -15.94 8.61
N GLN A 85 0.06 -15.86 7.96
CA GLN A 85 -1.24 -15.60 8.60
C GLN A 85 -1.31 -14.29 9.42
N LEU A 86 -0.37 -13.38 9.16
CA LEU A 86 -0.22 -12.08 9.82
C LEU A 86 -0.22 -10.96 8.76
N PRO A 87 -1.33 -10.79 8.00
CA PRO A 87 -1.39 -9.83 6.89
C PRO A 87 -1.17 -8.39 7.32
N LEU A 88 -1.62 -8.01 8.52
CA LEU A 88 -1.41 -6.68 9.08
C LEU A 88 0.07 -6.39 9.33
N LEU A 89 0.82 -7.41 9.77
CA LEU A 89 2.25 -7.31 10.07
C LEU A 89 3.06 -7.26 8.77
N GLY A 90 2.69 -8.06 7.77
CA GLY A 90 3.27 -7.99 6.43
C GLY A 90 3.02 -6.64 5.73
N PHE A 91 1.83 -6.07 5.90
CA PHE A 91 1.53 -4.72 5.44
C PHE A 91 2.43 -3.66 6.10
N ALA A 92 2.56 -3.71 7.43
CA ALA A 92 3.42 -2.78 8.16
C ALA A 92 4.88 -2.87 7.72
N LEU A 93 5.40 -4.09 7.55
CA LEU A 93 6.75 -4.33 7.03
C LEU A 93 6.93 -3.85 5.59
N GLY A 94 5.95 -4.11 4.72
CA GLY A 94 5.95 -3.62 3.34
C GLY A 94 5.96 -2.10 3.27
N LEU A 95 5.24 -1.43 4.17
CA LEU A 95 5.21 0.02 4.25
C LEU A 95 6.56 0.59 4.73
N LEU A 96 7.17 -0.04 5.74
CA LEU A 96 8.49 0.32 6.24
C LEU A 96 9.57 0.20 5.15
N LEU A 97 9.55 -0.91 4.41
CA LEU A 97 10.45 -1.16 3.28
C LEU A 97 10.27 -0.15 2.16
N ALA A 98 9.01 0.18 1.80
CA ALA A 98 8.72 1.19 0.79
C ALA A 98 9.34 2.56 1.12
N LEU A 99 9.19 2.99 2.38
CA LEU A 99 9.75 4.25 2.87
C LEU A 99 11.28 4.23 2.84
N LEU A 100 11.89 3.12 3.25
CA LEU A 100 13.35 2.92 3.21
C LEU A 100 13.90 2.99 1.79
N ILE A 101 13.29 2.28 0.84
CA ILE A 101 13.71 2.30 -0.56
C ILE A 101 13.56 3.70 -1.15
N GLY A 102 12.42 4.35 -0.90
CA GLY A 102 12.21 5.73 -1.30
C GLY A 102 13.28 6.66 -0.73
N TYR A 103 13.65 6.51 0.54
CA TYR A 103 14.74 7.28 1.16
C TYR A 103 16.09 7.02 0.47
N PHE A 104 16.44 5.76 0.22
CA PHE A 104 17.69 5.37 -0.46
C PHE A 104 17.79 5.95 -1.87
N ILE A 105 16.72 5.93 -2.66
CA ILE A 105 16.70 6.52 -4.00
C ILE A 105 17.01 8.04 -3.94
N GLY A 106 16.45 8.74 -2.96
CA GLY A 106 16.69 10.18 -2.78
C GLY A 106 18.05 10.52 -2.20
N TRP A 107 18.64 9.58 -1.46
CA TRP A 107 20.01 9.69 -1.02
C TRP A 107 20.99 9.52 -2.20
N PHE A 108 20.76 8.51 -3.05
CA PHE A 108 21.56 8.30 -4.27
C PHE A 108 21.49 9.49 -5.23
N LYS A 109 20.29 10.03 -5.46
CA LYS A 109 20.08 11.19 -6.35
C LYS A 109 20.69 12.50 -5.83
N ARG A 110 21.04 12.59 -4.55
CA ARG A 110 21.75 13.76 -3.98
C ARG A 110 23.26 13.65 -4.08
N ARG A 111 23.78 12.47 -4.44
CA ARG A 111 25.21 12.16 -4.46
C ARG A 111 25.81 12.18 -5.87
N TYR A 112 24.97 12.27 -6.90
CA TYR A 112 25.28 12.44 -8.32
C TYR A 112 24.58 13.70 -8.83
#